data_AF-A0A7X7ZPW1-F1
#
_entry.id   AF-A0A7X7ZPW1-F1
#
_cell.length_a   1.000
_cell.length_b   1.000
_cell.length_c   1.000
_cell.angle_alpha   90.00
_cell.angle_beta   90.00
_cell.angle_gamma   90.00
#
_symmetry.space_group_name_H-M   'P 1'
#
loop_
_entity.id
_entity.type
_entity.pdbx_description
1 polymer ?
#
loop_
_entity_poly.entity_id
_entity_poly.type
_entity_poly.pdbx_seq_one_letter_code
_entity_poly.pdbx_strand_id
1 'polypeptide(L)' 'DRVVFMADGEILEEGSPEEFFDHPQTARAKTFLESIQGH' A
#
# COMPACT_ATOMS: atom_id res chain seq x y z
N ASP A 1 1.91 -13.29 7.74
CA ASP A 1 2.57 -12.00 7.49
C ASP A 1 2.37 -11.54 6.05
N ARG A 2 1.16 -11.11 5.69
CA ARG A 2 0.86 -10.54 4.37
C ARG A 2 0.08 -9.26 4.59
N VAL A 3 0.43 -8.20 3.88
CA VAL A 3 -0.29 -6.94 3.87
C VAL A 3 -1.31 -6.99 2.75
N VAL A 4 -2.52 -6.52 3.04
CA VAL A 4 -3.56 -6.34 2.04
C VAL A 4 -4.02 -4.90 2.13
N PHE A 5 -3.79 -4.15 1.07
CA PHE A 5 -4.22 -2.78 0.92
C PHE A 5 -5.57 -2.76 0.21
N MET A 6 -6.59 -2.33 0.95
CA MET A 6 -7.96 -2.20 0.45
C MET A 6 -8.35 -0.73 0.43
N ALA A 7 -8.96 -0.29 -0.66
CA ALA A 7 -9.58 1.02 -0.74
C ALA A 7 -10.89 0.92 -1.54
N ASP A 8 -11.86 1.77 -1.20
CA ASP A 8 -13.15 1.85 -1.90
C ASP A 8 -13.93 0.49 -1.91
N GLY A 9 -13.63 -0.39 -0.95
CA GLY A 9 -14.25 -1.72 -0.85
C GLY A 9 -13.61 -2.79 -1.72
N GLU A 10 -12.52 -2.47 -2.41
CA GLU A 10 -11.78 -3.39 -3.28
C GLU A 10 -10.36 -3.62 -2.77
N ILE A 11 -9.83 -4.82 -2.99
CA ILE A 11 -8.42 -5.13 -2.75
C ILE A 11 -7.63 -4.54 -3.91
N LEU A 12 -6.84 -3.51 -3.64
CA LEU A 12 -6.02 -2.86 -4.65
C LEU A 12 -4.63 -3.48 -4.74
N GLU A 13 -4.08 -3.92 -3.61
CA GLU A 13 -2.75 -4.52 -3.57
C GLU A 13 -2.64 -5.54 -2.43
N GLU A 14 -1.97 -6.65 -2.66
CA GLU A 14 -1.65 -7.61 -1.61
C GLU A 14 -0.25 -8.19 -1.80
N GLY A 15 0.48 -8.39 -0.72
CA GLY A 15 1.86 -8.83 -0.79
C GLY A 15 2.58 -8.79 0.54
N SER A 16 3.89 -8.99 0.51
CA SER A 16 4.73 -8.86 1.69
C SER A 16 4.77 -7.39 2.15
N PRO A 17 4.93 -7.12 3.46
CA PRO A 17 5.09 -5.76 3.94
C PRO A 17 6.25 -5.04 3.24
N GLU A 18 7.41 -5.69 3.11
CA GLU A 18 8.59 -5.12 2.43
C GLU A 18 8.25 -4.66 1.01
N GLU A 19 7.61 -5.52 0.21
CA GLU A 19 7.18 -5.14 -1.15
C GLU A 19 6.19 -3.98 -1.15
N PHE A 20 5.21 -3.98 -0.23
CA PHE A 20 4.22 -2.92 -0.16
C PHE A 20 4.82 -1.56 0.22
N PHE A 21 5.74 -1.53 1.19
CA PHE A 21 6.34 -0.30 1.71
C PHE A 21 7.53 0.21 0.87
N ASP A 22 8.42 -0.67 0.40
CA ASP A 22 9.57 -0.29 -0.44
C ASP A 22 9.21 -0.17 -1.93
N HIS A 23 8.31 -1.03 -2.42
CA HIS A 23 7.99 -1.15 -3.84
C HIS A 23 6.49 -1.19 -4.13
N PRO A 24 5.71 -0.18 -3.68
CA PRO A 24 4.28 -0.13 -3.93
C PRO A 24 3.98 -0.22 -5.43
N GLN A 25 3.17 -1.20 -5.83
CA GLN A 25 2.85 -1.45 -7.23
C GLN A 25 1.77 -0.48 -7.74
N THR A 26 0.87 -0.07 -6.85
CA THR A 26 -0.31 0.74 -7.20
C THR A 26 -0.09 2.22 -6.91
N ALA A 27 -0.59 3.10 -7.78
CA ALA A 27 -0.53 4.55 -7.54
C ALA A 27 -1.24 4.98 -6.24
N ARG A 28 -2.36 4.32 -5.88
CA ARG A 28 -3.10 4.57 -4.64
C ARG A 28 -2.28 4.21 -3.40
N ALA A 29 -1.53 3.10 -3.44
CA ALA A 29 -0.63 2.68 -2.37
C ALA A 29 0.51 3.68 -2.19
N LYS A 30 1.11 4.16 -3.29
CA LYS A 30 2.13 5.23 -3.25
C LYS A 30 1.63 6.49 -2.54
N THR A 31 0.48 7.01 -2.98
CA THR A 31 -0.12 8.20 -2.37
C THR A 31 -0.47 7.98 -0.90
N PHE A 32 -0.93 6.78 -0.53
CA PHE A 32 -1.18 6.44 0.87
C PHE A 32 0.11 6.48 1.70
N LEU A 33 1.19 5.84 1.22
CA LEU A 33 2.50 5.83 1.87
C LEU A 33 3.07 7.25 2.03
N GLU A 34 2.95 8.09 1.01
CA GLU A 34 3.34 9.51 1.08
C GLU A 34 2.52 10.28 2.12
N SER A 35 1.23 9.99 2.26
CA SER A 35 0.35 10.67 3.22
C SER A 35 0.64 10.29 4.69
N ILE A 36 1.12 9.07 4.94
CA ILE A 36 1.45 8.60 6.30
C ILE A 36 2.88 8.94 6.72
N GLN A 37 3.81 9.10 5.77
CA GLN A 37 5.22 9.39 6.06
C GLN A 37 5.50 10.88 6.30
N GLY A 38 4.55 11.76 5.95
CA GLY A 38 4.67 13.21 6.09
C GLY A 38 4.28 13.81 7.45
N HIS A 39 4.10 13.00 8.51
CA HIS A 39 3.71 13.46 9.86
C HIS A 39 4.74 13.12 10.94
#